data_AF-A0A2N2C4G0-F1
#
_entry.id   AF-A0A2N2C4G0-F1
#
_cell.length_a   1.000
_cell.length_b   1.000
_cell.length_c   1.000
_cell.angle_alpha   90.00
_cell.angle_beta   90.00
_cell.angle_gamma   90.00
#
_symmetry.space_group_name_H-M   'P 1'
#
loop_
_entity.id
_entity.type
_entity.pdbx_description
1 polymer ?
#
loop_
_entity_poly.entity_id
_entity_poly.type
_entity_poly.pdbx_seq_one_letter_code
_entity_poly.pdbx_strand_id
1 'polypeptide(L)'
;MIQLKEINESNFRDCIRLNVNENQKTFVATNVYSIAQAYIHYGSAFPYGIYQDDKMVGFVMLGHNKEDQEFWLWRFMIDEKFQDQGIGTKAVQLALEKFKEMGATEIYLSYEPENHIADALYRKFGWLPTGKVEEGEIVMLLTLDKEENHV
;
A
#
# COMPACT_ATOMS: atom_id res chain seq x y z
N MET A 1 -7.31 -15.42 8.82
CA MET A 1 -6.22 -15.35 7.82
C MET A 1 -6.25 -13.96 7.17
N ILE A 2 -5.09 -13.37 6.83
CA ILE A 2 -5.05 -12.09 6.10
C ILE A 2 -4.91 -12.37 4.61
N GLN A 3 -5.66 -11.65 3.76
CA GLN A 3 -5.65 -11.82 2.31
C GLN A 3 -5.89 -10.49 1.60
N LEU A 4 -5.37 -10.36 0.38
CA LEU A 4 -5.67 -9.25 -0.53
C LEU A 4 -6.70 -9.71 -1.57
N LYS A 5 -7.77 -8.94 -1.77
CA LYS A 5 -8.76 -9.18 -2.82
C LYS A 5 -8.90 -7.93 -3.67
N GLU A 6 -8.89 -8.08 -5.00
CA GLU A 6 -9.10 -6.96 -5.91
C GLU A 6 -10.42 -6.25 -5.61
N ILE A 7 -10.40 -4.92 -5.71
CA ILE A 7 -11.63 -4.13 -5.59
C ILE A 7 -12.47 -4.31 -6.84
N ASN A 8 -13.73 -4.68 -6.65
CA ASN A 8 -14.72 -4.89 -7.71
C ASN A 8 -16.12 -4.50 -7.22
N GLU A 9 -17.14 -4.72 -8.07
CA GLU A 9 -18.52 -4.37 -7.78
C GLU A 9 -19.02 -4.91 -6.43
N SER A 10 -18.64 -6.14 -6.07
CA SER A 10 -19.18 -6.82 -4.88
C SER A 10 -18.63 -6.26 -3.57
N ASN A 11 -17.43 -5.68 -3.57
CA ASN A 11 -16.74 -5.22 -2.36
C ASN A 11 -16.41 -3.72 -2.32
N PHE A 12 -16.67 -2.98 -3.41
CA PHE A 12 -16.46 -1.54 -3.51
C PHE A 12 -17.10 -0.78 -2.35
N ARG A 13 -18.35 -1.13 -1.99
CA ARG A 13 -19.11 -0.45 -0.93
C ARG A 13 -18.46 -0.59 0.43
N ASP A 14 -17.84 -1.73 0.73
CA ASP A 14 -17.14 -1.93 1.99
C ASP A 14 -15.85 -1.10 2.02
N CYS A 15 -15.13 -1.06 0.89
CA CYS A 15 -13.90 -0.29 0.75
C CYS A 15 -14.09 1.20 1.01
N ILE A 16 -15.14 1.81 0.45
CA ILE A 16 -15.40 3.24 0.63
C ILE A 16 -15.97 3.60 2.02
N ARG A 17 -16.36 2.59 2.82
CA ARG A 17 -16.87 2.75 4.19
C ARG A 17 -15.81 2.56 5.26
N LEU A 18 -14.60 2.13 4.89
CA LEU A 18 -13.48 2.05 5.83
C LEU A 18 -13.21 3.42 6.42
N ASN A 19 -13.05 3.49 7.73
CA ASN A 19 -12.73 4.73 8.43
C ASN A 19 -11.27 4.69 8.85
N VAL A 20 -10.50 5.65 8.36
CA VAL A 20 -9.26 6.06 9.01
C VAL A 20 -9.61 6.94 10.21
N ASN A 21 -8.91 6.70 11.31
CA ASN A 21 -9.01 7.50 12.54
C ASN A 21 -8.94 8.99 12.20
N GLU A 22 -9.70 9.84 12.89
CA GLU A 22 -9.76 11.29 12.61
C GLU A 22 -8.38 11.96 12.56
N ASN A 23 -7.41 11.46 13.33
CA ASN A 23 -6.04 11.95 13.35
C ASN A 23 -5.20 11.55 12.12
N GLN A 24 -5.68 10.59 11.31
CA GLN A 24 -5.01 10.10 10.09
C GLN A 24 -5.75 10.48 8.79
N LYS A 25 -6.96 11.06 8.88
CA LYS A 25 -7.77 11.46 7.72
C LYS A 25 -7.05 12.42 6.77
N THR A 26 -6.10 13.19 7.28
CA THR A 26 -5.38 14.22 6.51
C THR A 26 -4.25 13.67 5.65
N PHE A 27 -3.79 12.43 5.89
CA PHE A 27 -2.55 11.91 5.28
C PHE A 27 -2.78 10.89 4.17
N VAL A 28 -4.04 10.49 3.91
CA VAL A 28 -4.35 9.48 2.88
C VAL A 28 -5.55 9.94 2.07
N ALA A 29 -5.41 9.97 0.74
CA ALA A 29 -6.53 10.25 -0.13
C ALA A 29 -7.67 9.26 0.10
N THR A 30 -8.92 9.73 0.04
CA THR A 30 -10.09 8.87 0.27
C THR A 30 -10.08 7.63 -0.62
N ASN A 31 -10.66 6.52 -0.15
CA ASN A 31 -10.75 5.29 -0.96
C ASN A 31 -11.58 5.52 -2.23
N VAL A 32 -12.60 6.40 -2.19
CA VAL A 32 -13.37 6.80 -3.38
C VAL A 32 -12.45 7.44 -4.44
N TYR A 33 -11.64 8.43 -4.03
CA TYR A 33 -10.68 9.08 -4.93
C TYR A 33 -9.65 8.08 -5.46
N SER A 34 -9.11 7.23 -4.59
CA SER A 34 -8.12 6.22 -4.96
C SER A 34 -8.65 5.23 -6.01
N ILE A 35 -9.90 4.79 -5.88
CA ILE A 35 -10.55 3.91 -6.86
C ILE A 35 -10.81 4.65 -8.18
N ALA A 36 -11.23 5.92 -8.13
CA ALA A 36 -11.38 6.73 -9.33
C ALA A 36 -10.03 6.95 -10.04
N GLN A 37 -8.95 7.19 -9.28
CA GLN A 37 -7.60 7.30 -9.81
C GLN A 37 -7.15 5.99 -10.44
N ALA A 38 -7.45 4.84 -9.84
CA ALA A 38 -7.14 3.54 -10.43
C ALA A 38 -7.84 3.31 -11.78
N TYR A 39 -9.05 3.82 -11.96
CA TYR A 39 -9.75 3.77 -13.24
C TYR A 39 -9.04 4.59 -14.32
N ILE A 40 -8.51 5.77 -13.99
CA ILE A 40 -7.74 6.61 -14.92
C ILE A 40 -6.38 5.97 -15.26
N HIS A 41 -5.74 5.32 -14.30
CA HIS A 41 -4.46 4.61 -14.47
C HIS A 41 -4.66 3.10 -14.70
N TYR A 42 -5.67 2.72 -15.48
CA TYR A 42 -5.99 1.31 -15.73
C TYR A 42 -4.79 0.54 -16.30
N GLY A 43 -4.48 -0.61 -15.70
CA GLY A 43 -3.32 -1.43 -16.07
C GLY A 43 -1.98 -0.98 -15.47
N SER A 44 -2.00 0.07 -14.63
CA SER A 44 -0.86 0.57 -13.86
C SER A 44 -1.16 0.78 -12.38
N ALA A 45 -2.43 0.93 -11.99
CA ALA A 45 -2.86 1.03 -10.59
C ALA A 45 -3.77 -0.14 -10.21
N PHE A 46 -3.45 -0.81 -9.11
CA PHE A 46 -4.05 -2.08 -8.69
C PHE A 46 -4.58 -1.96 -7.25
N PRO A 47 -5.87 -1.61 -7.08
CA PRO A 47 -6.51 -1.49 -5.77
C PRO A 47 -6.93 -2.84 -5.20
N TYR A 48 -6.58 -3.10 -3.94
CA TYR A 48 -6.97 -4.29 -3.19
C TYR A 48 -7.58 -3.92 -1.85
N GLY A 49 -8.64 -4.64 -1.47
CA GLY A 49 -9.11 -4.70 -0.09
C GLY A 49 -8.23 -5.65 0.73
N ILE A 50 -7.86 -5.23 1.93
CA ILE A 50 -7.20 -6.07 2.93
C ILE A 50 -8.30 -6.73 3.76
N TYR A 51 -8.31 -8.06 3.80
CA TYR A 51 -9.31 -8.82 4.53
C TYR A 51 -8.68 -9.58 5.69
N GLN A 52 -9.39 -9.60 6.82
CA GLN A 52 -9.21 -10.59 7.88
C GLN A 52 -10.40 -11.53 7.82
N ASP A 53 -10.13 -12.77 7.41
CA ASP A 53 -11.17 -13.75 7.07
C ASP A 53 -12.10 -13.18 5.99
N ASP A 54 -13.40 -13.02 6.27
CA ASP A 54 -14.37 -12.47 5.32
C ASP A 54 -14.64 -10.98 5.49
N LYS A 55 -13.97 -10.32 6.45
CA LYS A 55 -14.18 -8.90 6.73
C LYS A 55 -13.09 -8.04 6.11
N MET A 56 -13.48 -7.03 5.34
CA MET A 56 -12.55 -6.00 4.90
C MET A 56 -12.14 -5.12 6.09
N VAL A 57 -10.83 -5.03 6.32
CA VAL A 57 -10.21 -4.33 7.45
C VAL A 57 -9.22 -3.26 7.01
N GLY A 58 -8.99 -3.11 5.71
CA GLY A 58 -8.07 -2.12 5.19
C GLY A 58 -8.09 -2.04 3.66
N PHE A 59 -7.26 -1.16 3.13
CA PHE A 59 -7.11 -0.92 1.71
C PHE A 59 -5.64 -0.72 1.37
N VAL A 60 -5.22 -1.26 0.23
CA VAL A 60 -3.90 -1.06 -0.35
C VAL A 60 -4.02 -0.85 -1.85
N MET A 61 -3.22 0.06 -2.41
CA MET A 61 -3.16 0.26 -3.85
C MET A 61 -1.71 0.18 -4.30
N LEU A 62 -1.44 -0.74 -5.23
CA LEU A 62 -0.12 -0.93 -5.81
C LEU A 62 -0.06 -0.20 -7.15
N GLY A 63 1.08 0.39 -7.47
CA GLY A 63 1.36 1.11 -8.70
C GLY A 63 2.51 0.45 -9.47
N HIS A 64 2.41 0.46 -10.79
CA HIS A 64 3.49 0.10 -11.70
C HIS A 64 3.53 1.13 -12.84
N ASN A 65 4.51 2.03 -12.75
CA ASN A 65 4.85 2.95 -13.82
C ASN A 65 5.72 2.20 -14.85
N LYS A 66 5.12 1.86 -15.98
CA LYS A 66 5.79 1.07 -17.03
C LYS A 66 6.85 1.86 -17.80
N GLU A 67 6.75 3.19 -17.82
CA GLU A 67 7.72 4.03 -18.54
C GLU A 67 9.06 4.02 -17.82
N ASP A 68 9.04 4.17 -16.49
CA ASP A 68 10.24 4.22 -15.65
C ASP A 68 10.58 2.86 -14.99
N GLN A 69 9.74 1.83 -15.21
CA GLN A 69 9.84 0.50 -14.57
C GLN A 69 9.81 0.58 -13.03
N GLU A 70 9.12 1.58 -12.48
CA GLU A 70 9.03 1.81 -11.05
C GLU A 70 7.75 1.20 -10.46
N PHE A 71 7.91 0.54 -9.31
CA PHE A 71 6.81 0.01 -8.53
C PHE A 71 6.59 0.87 -7.30
N TRP A 72 5.33 1.17 -6.99
CA TRP A 72 5.00 2.13 -5.93
C TRP A 72 3.86 1.62 -5.04
N LEU A 73 4.00 1.72 -3.73
CA LEU A 73 2.91 1.53 -2.79
C LEU A 73 2.11 2.83 -2.66
N TRP A 74 1.12 3.04 -3.54
CA TRP A 74 0.36 4.30 -3.63
C TRP A 74 -0.52 4.57 -2.41
N ARG A 75 -1.17 3.54 -1.88
CA ARG A 75 -2.06 3.67 -0.72
C ARG A 75 -1.85 2.52 0.21
N PHE A 76 -1.91 2.81 1.51
CA PHE A 76 -1.95 1.80 2.53
C PHE A 76 -2.71 2.33 3.75
N MET A 77 -3.76 1.63 4.17
CA MET A 77 -4.51 1.97 5.37
C MET A 77 -5.11 0.72 6.02
N ILE A 78 -5.16 0.72 7.35
CA ILE A 78 -5.92 -0.24 8.17
C ILE A 78 -6.99 0.54 8.91
N ASP A 79 -8.23 0.05 8.85
CA ASP A 79 -9.37 0.68 9.51
C ASP A 79 -9.11 0.73 11.02
N GLU A 80 -9.45 1.86 11.64
CA GLU A 80 -9.09 2.17 13.02
C GLU A 80 -9.50 1.08 14.01
N LYS A 81 -10.60 0.36 13.74
CA LYS A 81 -11.14 -0.71 14.60
C LYS A 81 -10.27 -1.97 14.59
N PHE A 82 -9.31 -2.06 13.68
CA PHE A 82 -8.47 -3.23 13.42
C PHE A 82 -6.96 -2.91 13.52
N GLN A 83 -6.60 -1.71 13.97
CA GLN A 83 -5.20 -1.33 14.24
C GLN A 83 -4.66 -2.10 15.47
N ASP A 84 -3.33 -2.06 15.66
CA ASP A 84 -2.61 -2.70 16.78
C ASP A 84 -2.72 -4.23 16.94
N GLN A 85 -3.23 -4.92 15.92
CA GLN A 85 -3.39 -6.39 15.89
C GLN A 85 -2.38 -7.10 14.97
N GLY A 86 -1.35 -6.39 14.50
CA GLY A 86 -0.34 -6.92 13.56
C GLY A 86 -0.86 -7.10 12.12
N ILE A 87 -2.08 -6.67 11.80
CA ILE A 87 -2.70 -6.77 10.47
C ILE A 87 -1.91 -5.97 9.45
N GLY A 88 -1.50 -4.74 9.80
CA GLY A 88 -0.74 -3.89 8.88
C GLY A 88 0.58 -4.53 8.44
N THR A 89 1.32 -5.15 9.36
CA THR A 89 2.54 -5.91 9.03
C THR A 89 2.23 -7.05 8.05
N LYS A 90 1.19 -7.86 8.29
CA LYS A 90 0.82 -8.95 7.38
C LYS A 90 0.37 -8.44 6.01
N ALA A 91 -0.34 -7.31 5.96
CA ALA A 91 -0.80 -6.71 4.72
C ALA A 91 0.36 -6.18 3.87
N VAL A 92 1.38 -5.56 4.48
CA VAL A 92 2.61 -5.14 3.77
C VAL A 92 3.35 -6.34 3.21
N GLN A 93 3.45 -7.45 3.96
CA GLN A 93 4.07 -8.69 3.45
C GLN A 93 3.37 -9.20 2.18
N LEU A 94 2.03 -9.26 2.19
CA LEU A 94 1.26 -9.67 1.02
C LEU A 94 1.40 -8.68 -0.15
N ALA A 95 1.51 -7.37 0.12
CA ALA A 95 1.77 -6.37 -0.92
C ALA A 95 3.16 -6.56 -1.55
N LEU A 96 4.18 -6.87 -0.75
CA LEU A 96 5.52 -7.21 -1.23
C LEU A 96 5.52 -8.47 -2.09
N GLU A 97 4.77 -9.50 -1.71
CA GLU A 97 4.58 -10.71 -2.53
C GLU A 97 3.96 -10.35 -3.88
N LYS A 98 2.94 -9.48 -3.92
CA LYS A 98 2.37 -8.99 -5.18
C LYS A 98 3.36 -8.21 -6.03
N PHE A 99 4.17 -7.34 -5.44
CA PHE A 99 5.23 -6.66 -6.19
C PHE A 99 6.25 -7.65 -6.77
N LYS A 100 6.64 -8.68 -6.02
CA LYS A 100 7.51 -9.75 -6.52
C LYS A 100 6.89 -10.51 -7.68
N GLU A 101 5.62 -10.89 -7.59
CA GLU A 101 4.86 -11.53 -8.68
C GLU A 101 4.82 -10.64 -9.93
N MET A 102 4.79 -9.31 -9.76
CA MET A 102 4.84 -8.32 -10.83
C MET A 102 6.26 -8.06 -11.38
N GLY A 103 7.30 -8.68 -10.79
CA GLY A 103 8.69 -8.54 -11.23
C GLY A 103 9.46 -7.37 -10.61
N ALA A 104 8.97 -6.78 -9.52
CA ALA A 104 9.64 -5.66 -8.86
C ALA A 104 11.00 -6.06 -8.26
N THR A 105 12.03 -5.25 -8.53
CA THR A 105 13.30 -5.27 -7.81
C THR A 105 13.45 -4.10 -6.84
N GLU A 106 12.70 -3.03 -7.09
CA GLU A 106 12.70 -1.80 -6.31
C GLU A 106 11.25 -1.35 -6.11
N ILE A 107 10.91 -0.95 -4.88
CA ILE A 107 9.56 -0.52 -4.52
C ILE A 107 9.67 0.81 -3.78
N TYR A 108 9.00 1.80 -4.32
CA TYR A 108 8.92 3.16 -3.79
C TYR A 108 7.64 3.36 -3.00
N LEU A 109 7.68 4.32 -2.09
CA LEU A 109 6.50 4.91 -1.45
C LEU A 109 6.84 6.31 -1.00
N SER A 110 5.81 7.10 -0.71
CA SER A 110 5.95 8.40 -0.07
C SER A 110 5.01 8.49 1.14
N TYR A 111 5.37 9.31 2.12
CA TYR A 111 4.51 9.59 3.26
C TYR A 111 4.80 10.98 3.84
N GLU A 112 3.78 11.58 4.45
CA GLU A 112 3.89 12.88 5.13
C GLU A 112 4.83 12.81 6.36
N PRO A 113 5.80 13.73 6.52
CA PRO A 113 6.83 13.66 7.57
C PRO A 113 6.30 13.47 9.00
N GLU A 114 5.12 14.00 9.29
CA GLU A 114 4.43 13.92 10.58
C GLU A 114 3.80 12.53 10.85
N ASN A 115 3.69 11.67 9.84
CA ASN A 115 3.14 10.32 9.96
C ASN A 115 4.19 9.33 10.50
N HIS A 116 4.60 9.53 11.75
CA HIS A 116 5.62 8.70 12.41
C HIS A 116 5.26 7.22 12.50
N ILE A 117 3.97 6.88 12.46
CA ILE A 117 3.48 5.49 12.44
C ILE A 117 3.84 4.84 11.10
N ALA A 118 3.63 5.55 9.99
CA ALA A 118 4.00 5.07 8.66
C ALA A 118 5.53 4.92 8.53
N ASP A 119 6.31 5.91 8.99
CA ASP A 119 7.77 5.84 8.98
C ASP A 119 8.29 4.59 9.72
N ALA A 120 7.81 4.37 10.95
CA ALA A 120 8.21 3.21 11.75
C ALA A 120 7.80 1.89 11.09
N LEU A 121 6.62 1.82 10.48
CA LEU A 121 6.15 0.65 9.74
C LEU A 121 7.05 0.37 8.53
N TYR A 122 7.30 1.35 7.69
CA TYR A 122 8.06 1.16 6.45
C TYR A 122 9.54 0.83 6.73
N ARG A 123 10.17 1.50 7.70
CA ARG A 123 11.54 1.17 8.12
C ARG A 123 11.68 -0.26 8.64
N LYS A 124 10.67 -0.78 9.35
CA LYS A 124 10.66 -2.18 9.82
C LYS A 124 10.74 -3.18 8.67
N PHE A 125 10.25 -2.83 7.49
CA PHE A 125 10.30 -3.65 6.28
C PHE A 125 11.53 -3.39 5.40
N GLY A 126 12.41 -2.47 5.79
CA GLY A 126 13.65 -2.18 5.07
C GLY A 126 13.56 -1.04 4.07
N TRP A 127 12.44 -0.32 3.99
CA TRP A 127 12.40 0.94 3.24
C TRP A 127 13.31 1.97 3.89
N LEU A 128 14.11 2.64 3.06
CA LEU A 128 15.04 3.70 3.46
C LEU A 128 14.74 5.00 2.71
N PRO A 129 14.95 6.18 3.33
CA PRO A 129 14.73 7.45 2.66
C PRO A 129 15.70 7.62 1.50
N THR A 130 15.18 8.05 0.35
CA THR A 130 15.98 8.33 -0.85
C THR A 130 16.68 9.69 -0.79
N GLY A 131 16.28 10.55 0.14
CA GLY A 131 16.65 11.96 0.20
C GLY A 131 15.79 12.88 -0.66
N LYS A 132 14.84 12.34 -1.44
CA LYS A 132 13.86 13.13 -2.19
C LYS A 132 12.62 13.43 -1.34
N VAL A 133 12.01 14.57 -1.61
CA VAL A 133 10.71 14.98 -1.08
C VAL A 133 9.84 15.38 -2.27
N GLU A 134 8.65 14.79 -2.38
CA GLU A 134 7.70 15.02 -3.47
C GLU A 134 6.35 15.44 -2.88
N GLU A 135 5.83 16.58 -3.32
CA GLU A 135 4.59 17.17 -2.80
C GLU A 135 4.56 17.37 -1.26
N GLY A 136 5.73 17.42 -0.61
CA GLY A 136 5.87 17.50 0.85
C GLY A 136 6.13 16.16 1.52
N GLU A 137 5.93 15.05 0.82
CA GLU A 137 6.10 13.69 1.33
C GLU A 137 7.54 13.16 1.18
N ILE A 138 8.01 12.40 2.16
CA ILE A 138 9.33 11.75 2.13
C ILE A 138 9.28 10.51 1.25
N VAL A 139 10.10 10.47 0.20
CA VAL A 139 10.19 9.31 -0.70
C VAL A 139 11.15 8.26 -0.14
N MET A 140 10.65 7.05 0.00
CA MET A 140 11.37 5.88 0.50
C MET A 140 11.54 4.84 -0.60
N LEU A 141 12.64 4.08 -0.54
CA LEU A 141 12.96 2.98 -1.45
C LEU A 141 13.26 1.71 -0.66
N LEU A 142 12.68 0.60 -1.10
CA LEU A 142 13.07 -0.75 -0.73
C LEU A 142 13.63 -1.46 -1.96
N THR A 143 14.85 -1.98 -1.85
CA THR A 143 15.42 -2.90 -2.83
C THR A 143 15.14 -4.33 -2.38
N LEU A 144 14.56 -5.14 -3.26
CA LEU A 144 14.35 -6.56 -3.05
C LEU A 144 15.58 -7.32 -3.51
N ASP A 145 16.14 -8.17 -2.65
CA ASP A 145 17.20 -9.09 -3.05
C ASP A 145 16.68 -9.98 -4.17
N LYS A 146 17.47 -10.11 -5.26
CA LYS A 146 17.23 -11.17 -6.22
C LYS A 146 17.45 -12.47 -5.46
N GLU A 147 16.41 -13.30 -5.31
CA GLU A 147 16.59 -14.66 -4.84
C GLU A 147 17.65 -15.30 -5.75
N GLU A 148 18.84 -15.55 -5.19
CA GLU A 148 19.79 -16.46 -5.81
C GLU A 148 19.08 -17.80 -5.88
N ASN A 149 18.63 -18.17 -7.07
CA ASN A 149 18.18 -19.52 -7.36
C ASN A 149 19.34 -20.46 -7.04
N HIS A 150 19.38 -20.98 -5.82
CA HIS A 150 20.15 -22.17 -5.51
C HIS A 150 19.47 -23.33 -6.23
N VAL A 151 19.99 -23.59 -7.44
CA VAL A 151 19.76 -24.79 -8.25
C VAL A 151 20.21 -26.02 -7.48
#